data_AF-A0A836HNN8-F1
#
_entry.id   AF-A0A836HNN8-F1
#
_cell.length_a   1.000
_cell.length_b   1.000
_cell.length_c   1.000
_cell.angle_alpha   90.00
_cell.angle_beta   90.00
_cell.angle_gamma   90.00
#
_symmetry.space_group_name_H-M   'P 1'
#
loop_
_entity.id
_entity.type
_entity.pdbx_description
1 polymer ?
#
loop_
_entity_poly.entity_id
_entity_poly.type
_entity_poly.pdbx_seq_one_letter_code
_entity_poly.pdbx_strand_id
1 'polypeptide(L)'
;MDSLINDMKEAFSDAHRNKALLTKQAKVCFAIAPGFAVDCVETLSEIKLEAGEEFQKNGGHELIYVPCLNDTDAHVNVLTSVFGA
;
A
#
# COMPACT_ATOMS: atom_id res chain seq x y z
N MET A 1 8.49 13.80 2.12
CA MET A 1 8.28 12.34 2.05
C MET A 1 7.36 11.94 3.19
N ASP A 2 7.76 12.21 4.44
CA ASP A 2 7.01 11.87 5.66
C ASP A 2 5.59 12.46 5.71
N SER A 3 5.40 13.70 5.25
CA SER A 3 4.07 14.31 5.18
C SER A 3 3.14 13.58 4.23
N LEU A 4 3.64 13.17 3.05
CA LEU A 4 2.85 12.47 2.04
C LEU A 4 2.44 11.06 2.52
N ILE A 5 3.33 10.40 3.28
CA ILE A 5 3.06 9.11 3.90
C ILE A 5 1.99 9.27 4.98
N ASN A 6 2.06 10.32 5.80
CA ASN A 6 1.05 10.62 6.80
C ASN A 6 -0.31 10.96 6.18
N ASP A 7 -0.33 11.74 5.09
CA ASP A 7 -1.55 12.07 4.37
C ASP A 7 -2.21 10.80 3.79
N MET A 8 -1.41 9.87 3.25
CA MET A 8 -1.91 8.57 2.78
C MET A 8 -2.41 7.68 3.93
N LYS A 9 -1.73 7.69 5.08
CA LYS A 9 -2.17 6.97 6.29
C LYS A 9 -3.49 7.52 6.81
N GLU A 10 -3.66 8.84 6.86
CA GLU A 10 -4.92 9.48 7.25
C GLU A 10 -6.03 9.12 6.26
N ALA A 11 -5.78 9.22 4.95
CA ALA A 11 -6.77 8.82 3.95
C ALA A 11 -7.16 7.33 4.05
N PHE A 12 -6.20 6.45 4.34
CA PHE A 12 -6.47 5.03 4.57
C PHE A 12 -7.26 4.83 5.87
N SER A 13 -6.84 5.42 6.98
CA SER A 13 -7.51 5.37 8.29
C SER A 13 -8.95 5.89 8.18
N ASP A 14 -9.16 7.02 7.50
CA ASP A 14 -10.46 7.62 7.28
C ASP A 14 -11.34 6.76 6.37
N ALA A 15 -10.78 6.14 5.33
CA ALA A 15 -11.52 5.18 4.50
C ALA A 15 -11.96 3.95 5.29
N HIS A 16 -11.13 3.46 6.22
CA HIS A 16 -11.47 2.32 7.09
C HIS A 16 -12.42 2.71 8.23
N ARG A 17 -12.37 3.97 8.70
CA ARG A 17 -13.34 4.53 9.66
C ARG A 17 -14.63 4.98 8.99
N ASN A 18 -14.65 5.13 7.67
CA ASN A 18 -15.83 5.49 6.92
C ASN A 18 -16.82 4.31 6.95
N LYS A 19 -17.81 4.44 7.84
CA LYS A 19 -18.87 3.47 8.04
C LYS A 19 -19.61 3.08 6.75
N ALA A 20 -19.63 3.95 5.73
CA ALA A 20 -20.24 3.66 4.43
C ALA A 20 -19.39 2.76 3.51
N LEU A 21 -18.07 2.70 3.73
CA LEU A 21 -17.20 1.68 3.12
C LEU A 21 -17.24 0.38 3.95
N LEU A 22 -17.35 0.48 5.28
CA LEU A 22 -17.54 -0.68 6.18
C LEU A 22 -18.88 -1.41 5.98
N THR A 23 -19.94 -0.74 5.50
CA THR A 23 -21.23 -1.38 5.18
C THR A 23 -21.16 -2.27 3.93
N LYS A 24 -20.12 -2.14 3.11
CA LYS A 24 -19.68 -3.16 2.15
C LYS A 24 -18.43 -3.84 2.71
N GLN A 25 -18.59 -4.72 3.72
CA GLN A 25 -17.46 -5.41 4.36
C GLN A 25 -16.54 -6.07 3.32
N ALA A 26 -15.46 -5.39 2.94
CA ALA A 26 -14.40 -6.01 2.18
C ALA A 26 -13.70 -6.97 3.13
N LYS A 27 -13.78 -8.27 2.86
CA LYS A 27 -13.04 -9.27 3.64
C LYS A 27 -11.56 -9.24 3.27
N VAL A 28 -11.24 -8.94 2.02
CA VAL A 28 -9.86 -8.87 1.52
C VAL A 28 -9.59 -7.50 0.93
N CYS A 29 -8.44 -6.92 1.27
CA CYS A 29 -7.95 -5.64 0.74
C CYS A 29 -6.58 -5.85 0.09
N PHE A 30 -6.37 -5.32 -1.12
CA PHE A 30 -5.05 -5.29 -1.74
C PHE A 30 -4.43 -3.91 -1.56
N ALA A 31 -3.25 -3.84 -0.94
CA ALA A 31 -2.51 -2.61 -0.75
C ALA A 31 -1.37 -2.52 -1.76
N ILE A 32 -1.32 -1.40 -2.50
CA ILE A 32 -0.24 -1.03 -3.41
C ILE A 32 0.40 0.28 -2.93
N ALA A 33 1.71 0.45 -3.15
CA ALA A 33 2.45 1.66 -2.79
C ALA A 33 2.98 2.38 -4.04
N PRO A 34 2.12 3.02 -4.86
CA PRO A 34 2.50 3.55 -6.18
C PRO A 34 3.52 4.70 -6.14
N GLY A 35 3.72 5.33 -4.98
CA GLY A 35 4.78 6.31 -4.75
C GLY A 35 6.17 5.69 -4.56
N PHE A 36 6.27 4.36 -4.52
CA PHE A 36 7.49 3.61 -4.25
C PHE A 36 7.79 2.67 -5.41
N ALA A 37 9.00 2.80 -5.96
CA ALA A 37 9.50 1.90 -6.99
C ALA A 37 10.11 0.61 -6.39
N VAL A 38 10.61 0.70 -5.16
CA VAL A 38 11.27 -0.37 -4.40
C VAL A 38 10.73 -0.41 -2.98
N ASP A 39 10.69 -1.60 -2.40
CA ASP A 39 10.29 -1.77 -1.01
C ASP A 39 11.34 -1.13 -0.08
N CYS A 40 10.85 -0.39 0.90
CA CYS A 40 11.62 0.24 1.97
C CYS A 40 10.98 -0.05 3.33
N VAL A 41 11.56 0.52 4.40
CA VAL A 41 11.08 0.30 5.77
C VAL A 41 9.60 0.66 5.88
N GLU A 42 9.21 1.83 5.36
CA GLU A 42 7.85 2.35 5.45
C GLU A 42 6.83 1.44 4.74
N THR A 43 7.17 0.93 3.54
CA THR A 43 6.27 0.00 2.82
C THR A 43 6.08 -1.33 3.57
N LEU A 44 7.12 -1.80 4.26
CA LEU A 44 7.10 -3.09 4.93
C LEU A 44 6.54 -3.01 6.35
N SER A 45 6.88 -1.98 7.14
CA SER A 45 6.39 -1.84 8.51
C SER A 45 5.02 -1.19 8.54
N GLU A 46 4.84 -0.07 7.86
CA GLU A 46 3.64 0.75 8.05
C GLU A 46 2.48 0.27 7.15
N ILE A 47 2.75 0.02 5.87
CA ILE A 47 1.71 -0.39 4.92
C ILE A 47 1.39 -1.88 5.04
N LYS A 48 2.41 -2.75 5.04
CA LYS A 48 2.18 -4.19 5.10
C LYS A 48 1.76 -4.69 6.49
N LEU A 49 2.48 -4.28 7.54
CA LEU A 49 2.23 -4.80 8.89
C LEU A 49 1.18 -3.96 9.64
N GLU A 50 1.45 -2.69 9.92
CA GLU A 50 0.57 -1.87 10.77
C GLU A 50 -0.83 -1.69 10.18
N ALA A 51 -0.93 -1.33 8.89
CA ALA A 51 -2.23 -1.19 8.23
C ALA A 51 -2.96 -2.53 8.08
N GLY A 52 -2.22 -3.64 7.93
CA GLY A 52 -2.79 -4.99 7.90
C GLY A 52 -3.38 -5.40 9.25
N GLU A 53 -2.70 -5.09 10.35
CA GLU A 53 -3.25 -5.28 11.69
C GLU A 53 -4.48 -4.41 11.92
N GLU A 54 -4.46 -3.14 11.51
CA GLU A 54 -5.60 -2.24 11.66
C GLU A 54 -6.80 -2.71 10.84
N PHE A 55 -6.57 -3.24 9.63
CA PHE A 55 -7.62 -3.83 8.81
C PHE A 55 -8.32 -5.01 9.51
N GLN A 56 -7.54 -5.91 10.10
CA GLN A 56 -8.08 -7.05 10.85
C GLN A 56 -8.82 -6.61 12.13
N LYS A 57 -8.26 -5.65 12.88
CA LYS A 57 -8.89 -5.07 14.08
C LYS A 57 -10.26 -4.47 13.79
N ASN A 58 -10.46 -3.93 12.59
CA ASN A 58 -11.73 -3.34 12.13
C ASN A 58 -12.67 -4.33 11.39
N GLY A 59 -12.40 -5.64 11.45
CA GLY A 59 -13.31 -6.68 10.93
C GLY A 59 -13.03 -7.13 9.49
N GLY A 60 -11.93 -6.67 8.89
CA GLY A 60 -11.33 -7.26 7.70
C GLY A 60 -10.75 -8.64 7.98
N HIS A 61 -10.61 -9.48 6.95
CA HIS A 61 -9.99 -10.81 7.07
C HIS A 61 -8.50 -10.74 6.74
N GLU A 62 -8.15 -10.14 5.59
CA GLU A 62 -6.78 -10.12 5.10
C GLU A 62 -6.47 -8.83 4.31
N LEU A 63 -5.34 -8.21 4.63
CA LEU A 63 -4.73 -7.20 3.78
C LEU A 63 -3.54 -7.84 3.07
N ILE A 64 -3.61 -7.89 1.73
CA ILE A 64 -2.57 -8.43 0.87
C ILE A 64 -1.73 -7.27 0.37
N TYR A 65 -0.52 -7.15 0.91
CA TYR A 65 0.46 -6.22 0.39
C TYR A 65 1.02 -6.72 -0.94
N VAL A 66 0.94 -5.89 -1.97
CA VAL A 66 1.57 -6.12 -3.27
C VAL A 66 2.97 -5.51 -3.22
N PRO A 67 4.04 -6.31 -3.37
CA PRO A 67 5.41 -5.80 -3.36
C PRO A 67 5.63 -4.72 -4.42
N CYS A 68 6.52 -3.79 -4.14
CA CYS A 68 6.98 -2.85 -5.15
C CYS A 68 7.63 -3.60 -6.33
N LEU A 69 7.83 -2.88 -7.44
CA LEU A 69 8.40 -3.47 -8.65
C LEU A 69 9.86 -3.96 -8.47
N ASN A 70 10.58 -3.43 -7.46
CA ASN A 70 11.89 -3.93 -7.02
C ASN A 70 12.86 -4.13 -8.18
N ASP A 71 13.49 -5.30 -8.30
CA ASP A 71 14.45 -5.65 -9.35
C ASP A 71 13.82 -6.46 -10.51
N THR A 72 12.50 -6.40 -10.67
CA THR A 72 11.82 -7.12 -11.77
C THR A 72 12.26 -6.62 -13.14
N ASP A 73 12.32 -7.53 -14.12
CA ASP A 73 12.64 -7.20 -15.51
C ASP A 73 11.73 -6.09 -16.07
N ALA A 74 10.45 -6.10 -15.69
CA ALA A 74 9.51 -5.06 -16.10
C ALA A 74 9.93 -3.67 -15.59
N HIS A 75 10.40 -3.57 -14.35
CA HIS A 75 10.88 -2.30 -13.79
C HIS A 75 12.14 -1.82 -14.51
N VAL A 76 13.10 -2.72 -14.70
CA VAL A 76 14.34 -2.42 -15.41
C VAL A 76 14.06 -1.96 -16.84
N ASN A 77 13.17 -2.65 -17.55
CA ASN A 77 12.78 -2.30 -18.92
C ASN A 77 12.11 -0.92 -19.00
N VAL A 78 11.27 -0.56 -18.03
CA VAL A 78 10.69 0.79 -17.97
C VAL A 78 11.78 1.83 -17.74
N LEU A 79 12.69 1.62 -16.78
CA LEU A 79 13.78 2.54 -16.52
C LEU A 79 14.69 2.72 -17.75
N THR A 80 15.11 1.62 -18.40
CA THR A 80 15.96 1.69 -19.60
C THR A 80 15.26 2.42 -20.75
N SER A 81 13.95 2.22 -20.92
CA SER A 81 13.15 2.93 -21.92
C SER A 81 13.11 4.45 -21.71
N VAL A 82 13.25 4.92 -20.46
CA VAL A 82 13.30 6.34 -20.12
C VAL A 82 14.71 6.92 -20.31
N PHE A 83 15.76 6.15 -19.98
CA PHE A 83 17.15 6.60 -20.08
C PHE A 83 17.77 6.52 -21.49
N GLY A 84 17.10 5.86 -22.45
CA GLY A 84 17.49 5.88 -23.87
C GLY A 84 18.78 5.15 -24.20
N ALA A 85 19.06 4.04 -23.52
CA ALA A 85 20.17 3.14 -23.85
C ALA A 85 19.91 2.34 -25.13
#